data_AF-A0A453MDX7-F1
#
_entry.id   AF-A0A453MDX7-F1
#
_cell.length_a   1.000
_cell.length_b   1.000
_cell.length_c   1.000
_cell.angle_alpha   90.00
_cell.angle_beta   90.00
_cell.angle_gamma   90.00
#
_symmetry.space_group_name_H-M   'P 1'
#
loop_
_entity.id
_entity.type
_entity.pdbx_description
1 polymer ?
#
loop_
_entity_poly.entity_id
_entity_poly.type
_entity_poly.pdbx_seq_one_letter_code
_entity_poly.pdbx_strand_id
1 'polypeptide(L)'
;MRIRPWYLDEQARYYRQTIILSSYLTPEMNALFNGSCLNYEGKVKLATEFTGVLPKIQLEIRQVYERFDASSIGELDDARFEYFCTKVYPKIQESDEV
;
A
#
# COMPACT_ATOMS: atom_id res chain seq x y z
N MET A 1 13.40 40.08 10.85
CA MET A 1 12.57 38.86 11.04
C MET A 1 13.01 38.21 12.36
N ARG A 2 12.14 38.00 13.35
CA ARG A 2 12.52 37.45 14.67
C ARG A 2 12.39 35.93 14.66
N ILE A 3 13.48 35.22 14.96
CA ILE A 3 13.46 33.76 15.13
C ILE A 3 12.61 33.44 16.36
N ARG A 4 11.67 32.51 16.21
CA ARG A 4 10.81 32.09 17.31
C ARG A 4 11.61 31.14 18.22
N PRO A 5 11.52 31.25 19.56
CA PRO A 5 12.34 30.46 20.50
C PRO A 5 12.27 28.95 20.27
N TRP A 6 11.11 28.41 19.92
CA TRP A 6 10.92 26.99 19.63
C TRP A 6 11.68 26.45 18.42
N TYR A 7 12.23 27.32 17.55
CA TYR A 7 13.19 26.88 16.53
C TYR A 7 14.59 26.65 17.12
N LEU A 8 14.97 27.39 18.16
CA LEU A 8 16.23 27.22 18.87
C LEU A 8 16.18 26.01 19.80
N ASP A 9 15.01 25.72 20.37
CA ASP A 9 14.78 24.59 21.29
C ASP A 9 14.45 23.27 20.57
N GLU A 10 14.65 23.19 19.24
CA GLU A 10 14.32 22.03 18.38
C GLU A 10 12.85 21.57 18.41
N GLN A 11 11.94 22.40 18.94
CA GLN A 11 10.51 22.13 19.03
C GLN A 11 9.77 22.39 17.72
N ALA A 12 10.43 22.95 16.70
CA ALA A 12 9.83 23.27 15.40
C ALA A 12 9.14 22.07 14.72
N ARG A 13 9.62 20.84 14.98
CA ARG A 13 9.03 19.59 14.45
C ARG A 13 7.59 19.33 14.88
N TYR A 14 7.16 19.87 16.02
CA TYR A 14 5.79 19.76 16.52
C TYR A 14 4.86 20.82 15.91
N TYR A 15 5.40 21.93 15.41
CA TYR A 15 4.63 23.02 14.82
C TYR A 15 4.58 22.97 13.28
N ARG A 16 5.21 21.97 12.66
CA ARG A 16 5.11 21.72 11.22
C ARG A 16 3.84 20.91 10.92
N GLN A 17 2.98 21.46 10.06
CA GLN A 17 1.84 20.72 9.52
C GLN A 17 2.24 20.05 8.19
N THR A 18 2.09 18.72 8.13
CA THR A 18 2.30 17.94 6.90
C THR A 18 0.95 17.51 6.35
N ILE A 19 0.71 17.76 5.06
CA ILE A 19 -0.48 17.32 4.34
C ILE A 19 -0.05 16.24 3.34
N ILE A 20 -0.64 15.06 3.43
CA ILE A 20 -0.37 13.92 2.53
C ILE A 20 -1.64 13.66 1.72
N LEU A 21 -1.54 13.72 0.40
CA LEU A 21 -2.64 13.49 -0.54
C LEU A 21 -2.31 12.31 -1.44
N SER A 22 -3.25 11.38 -1.58
CA SER A 22 -3.12 10.22 -2.47
C SER A 22 -4.49 9.64 -2.76
N SER A 23 -4.65 8.98 -3.91
CA SER A 23 -5.81 8.15 -4.24
C SER A 23 -5.84 6.84 -3.46
N TYR A 24 -4.68 6.36 -3.00
CA TYR A 24 -4.52 5.10 -2.27
C TYR A 24 -3.74 5.31 -1.00
N LEU A 25 -4.06 4.49 0.00
CA LEU A 25 -3.31 4.45 1.24
C LEU A 25 -2.21 3.38 1.14
N THR A 26 -0.95 3.79 1.19
CA THR A 26 0.19 2.86 1.19
C THR A 26 0.79 2.70 2.60
N PRO A 27 1.49 1.58 2.90
CA PRO A 27 2.16 1.40 4.19
C PRO A 27 3.25 2.45 4.43
N GLU A 28 3.93 2.94 3.40
CA GLU A 28 4.95 3.99 3.47
C GLU A 28 4.33 5.31 3.94
N MET A 29 3.15 5.66 3.42
CA MET A 29 2.41 6.83 3.89
C MET A 29 2.03 6.72 5.36
N ASN A 30 1.58 5.53 5.81
CA ASN A 30 1.27 5.30 7.22
C ASN A 30 2.52 5.41 8.10
N ALA A 31 3.65 4.85 7.65
CA ALA A 31 4.91 4.94 8.36
C ALA A 31 5.37 6.40 8.50
N LEU A 32 5.30 7.19 7.43
CA LEU A 32 5.62 8.61 7.44
C LEU A 32 4.69 9.42 8.37
N PHE A 33 3.39 9.18 8.28
CA PHE A 33 2.37 9.87 9.08
C PHE A 33 2.55 9.59 10.59
N ASN A 34 2.85 8.33 10.93
CA ASN A 34 3.03 7.92 12.31
C ASN A 34 4.40 8.32 12.87
N GLY A 35 5.47 8.17 12.08
CA GLY A 35 6.85 8.38 12.52
C GLY A 35 7.35 9.82 12.45
N SER A 36 6.88 10.62 11.49
CA SER A 36 7.47 11.95 11.19
C SER A 36 6.53 13.14 11.36
N CYS A 37 5.21 12.92 11.44
CA CYS A 37 4.26 14.00 11.70
C CYS A 37 4.04 14.10 13.21
N LEU A 38 4.86 14.85 13.95
CA LEU A 38 4.83 14.81 15.43
C LEU A 38 3.80 15.76 16.06
N ASN A 39 3.17 16.63 15.26
CA ASN A 39 2.13 17.62 15.57
C ASN A 39 1.86 17.87 17.06
N TYR A 40 2.03 19.11 17.51
CA TYR A 40 1.76 19.54 18.89
C TYR A 40 0.37 19.08 19.37
N GLU A 41 -0.63 19.16 18.49
CA GLU A 41 -1.96 18.64 18.76
C GLU A 41 -2.55 17.94 17.53
N GLY A 42 -3.01 16.71 17.75
CA GLY A 42 -3.87 15.99 16.82
C GLY A 42 -3.24 15.50 15.52
N LYS A 43 -3.88 14.46 14.97
CA LYS A 43 -3.63 13.94 13.64
C LYS A 43 -4.95 13.46 13.07
N VAL A 44 -5.26 13.85 11.84
CA VAL A 44 -6.48 13.41 11.15
C VAL A 44 -6.08 12.68 9.88
N LYS A 45 -6.75 11.56 9.65
CA LYS A 45 -6.61 10.75 8.45
C LYS A 45 -8.00 10.47 7.89
N LEU A 46 -8.23 10.90 6.66
CA LEU A 46 -9.42 10.59 5.89
C LEU A 46 -9.06 9.52 4.88
N ALA A 47 -9.78 8.40 4.88
CA ALA A 47 -9.64 7.36 3.87
C ALA A 47 -11.03 7.01 3.35
N THR A 48 -11.17 6.92 2.03
CA THR A 48 -12.42 6.46 1.42
C THR A 48 -12.52 4.96 1.59
N GLU A 49 -13.60 4.50 2.21
CA GLU A 49 -13.95 3.09 2.22
C GLU A 49 -14.70 2.74 0.94
N PHE A 50 -14.20 1.76 0.20
CA PHE A 50 -14.86 1.23 -0.97
C PHE A 50 -15.52 -0.09 -0.61
N THR A 51 -16.83 -0.20 -0.83
CA THR A 51 -17.53 -1.49 -0.73
C THR A 51 -16.97 -2.40 -1.82
N GLY A 52 -16.09 -3.31 -1.44
CA GLY A 52 -15.43 -4.23 -2.38
C GLY A 52 -16.43 -5.07 -3.17
N VAL A 53 -15.95 -5.73 -4.22
CA VAL A 53 -16.80 -6.58 -5.07
C VAL A 53 -16.99 -7.99 -4.51
N LEU A 54 -16.14 -8.42 -3.57
CA LEU A 54 -16.18 -9.77 -3.01
C LEU A 54 -17.54 -10.15 -2.39
N PRO A 55 -18.23 -9.28 -1.63
CA PRO A 55 -19.57 -9.59 -1.11
C PRO A 55 -20.66 -9.72 -2.18
N LYS A 56 -20.40 -9.28 -3.43
CA LYS A 56 -21.35 -9.39 -4.54
C LYS A 56 -21.24 -10.73 -5.26
N ILE A 57 -20.22 -11.53 -4.95
CA ILE A 57 -20.02 -12.84 -5.57
C ILE A 57 -20.99 -13.82 -4.90
N GLN A 58 -21.98 -14.31 -5.67
CA GLN A 58 -23.01 -15.22 -5.17
C GLN A 58 -22.52 -16.66 -5.01
N LEU A 59 -21.48 -17.03 -5.75
CA LEU A 59 -20.86 -18.36 -5.71
C LEU A 59 -19.59 -18.30 -4.87
N GLU A 60 -19.36 -19.30 -4.03
CA GLU A 60 -18.10 -19.41 -3.29
C GLU A 60 -16.96 -19.73 -4.27
N ILE A 61 -16.19 -18.69 -4.64
CA ILE A 61 -15.00 -18.83 -5.48
C ILE A 61 -13.79 -18.96 -4.56
N ARG A 62 -13.07 -20.08 -4.66
CA ARG A 62 -11.81 -20.28 -3.95
C ARG A 62 -10.73 -19.38 -4.55
N GLN A 63 -10.28 -18.38 -3.79
CA GLN A 63 -9.11 -17.59 -4.15
C GLN A 63 -7.84 -18.37 -3.81
N VAL A 64 -6.97 -18.59 -4.81
CA VAL A 64 -5.68 -19.25 -4.63
C VAL A 64 -4.59 -18.21 -4.81
N TYR A 65 -3.78 -18.01 -3.77
CA TYR A 65 -2.63 -17.11 -3.80
C TYR A 65 -1.35 -17.95 -3.94
N GLU A 66 -0.69 -17.83 -5.09
CA GLU A 66 0.59 -18.49 -5.34
C GLU A 66 1.74 -17.50 -5.17
N ARG A 67 2.77 -17.92 -4.43
CA ARG A 67 4.01 -17.16 -4.32
C ARG A 67 4.91 -17.49 -5.50
N PHE A 68 5.57 -16.46 -6.02
CA PHE A 68 6.61 -16.58 -7.02
C PHE A 68 7.84 -15.83 -6.52
N ASP A 69 9.01 -16.29 -6.94
CA ASP A 69 10.28 -15.68 -6.58
C ASP A 69 10.75 -14.74 -7.69
N ALA A 70 11.37 -13.63 -7.30
CA ALA A 70 12.02 -12.69 -8.20
C ALA A 70 13.37 -12.27 -7.60
N SER A 71 14.42 -12.23 -8.41
CA SER A 71 15.79 -11.93 -7.95
C SER A 71 15.95 -10.47 -7.54
N SER A 72 15.11 -9.58 -8.07
CA SER A 72 15.11 -8.15 -7.73
C SER A 72 13.74 -7.50 -8.00
N ILE A 73 13.56 -6.28 -7.49
CA ILE A 73 12.36 -5.46 -7.78
C ILE A 73 12.25 -5.13 -9.27
N GLY A 74 13.38 -4.94 -9.97
CA GLY A 74 13.39 -4.62 -11.40
C GLY A 74 12.95 -5.78 -12.29
N GLU A 75 13.18 -7.03 -11.84
CA GLU A 75 12.79 -8.25 -12.55
C GLU A 75 11.41 -8.79 -12.13
N LEU A 76 10.72 -8.12 -11.20
CA LEU A 76 9.51 -8.62 -10.57
C LEU A 76 8.38 -8.88 -11.59
N ASP A 77 8.23 -8.00 -12.57
CA ASP A 77 7.16 -8.11 -13.55
C ASP A 77 7.41 -9.23 -14.57
N ASP A 78 8.65 -9.38 -15.04
CA ASP A 78 9.04 -10.47 -15.94
C ASP A 78 8.93 -11.83 -15.24
N ALA A 79 9.43 -11.94 -14.00
CA ALA A 79 9.33 -13.15 -13.19
C ALA A 79 7.86 -13.53 -12.90
N ARG A 80 6.99 -12.54 -12.67
CA ARG A 80 5.55 -12.77 -12.50
C ARG A 80 4.93 -13.33 -13.79
N PHE A 81 5.27 -12.76 -14.94
CA PHE A 81 4.73 -13.19 -16.23
C PHE A 81 5.22 -14.58 -16.60
N GLU A 82 6.50 -14.87 -16.39
CA GLU A 82 7.07 -16.21 -16.62
C GLU A 82 6.41 -17.25 -15.70
N TYR A 83 6.24 -16.95 -14.41
CA TYR A 83 5.52 -17.83 -13.48
C TYR A 83 4.08 -18.08 -13.93
N PHE A 84 3.39 -17.04 -14.41
CA PHE A 84 2.05 -17.19 -14.96
C PHE A 84 2.04 -18.16 -16.15
N CYS A 85 2.90 -17.95 -17.16
CA CYS A 85 2.97 -18.78 -18.35
C CYS A 85 3.34 -20.23 -18.06
N THR A 86 4.23 -20.47 -17.08
CA THR A 86 4.79 -21.79 -16.82
C THR A 86 4.04 -22.59 -15.76
N LYS A 87 3.39 -21.93 -14.79
CA LYS A 87 2.75 -22.59 -13.64
C LYS A 87 1.25 -22.37 -13.55
N VAL A 88 0.75 -21.18 -13.90
CA VAL A 88 -0.66 -20.80 -13.69
C VAL A 88 -1.48 -21.11 -14.94
N TYR A 89 -1.03 -20.67 -16.11
CA TYR A 89 -1.76 -20.83 -17.37
C TYR A 89 -2.05 -22.29 -17.72
N PRO A 90 -1.08 -23.25 -17.60
CA PRO A 90 -1.38 -24.67 -17.87
C PRO A 90 -2.47 -25.23 -16.96
N LYS A 91 -2.50 -24.87 -15.67
CA LYS A 91 -3.55 -25.31 -14.73
C LYS A 91 -4.93 -24.81 -15.13
N ILE A 92 -5.02 -23.60 -15.68
CA ILE A 92 -6.27 -23.02 -16.18
C ILE A 92 -6.74 -23.82 -17.41
N GLN A 93 -5.84 -24.11 -18.34
CA GLN A 93 -6.19 -24.90 -19.53
C GLN A 93 -6.66 -26.31 -19.16
N GLU A 94 -5.99 -26.98 -18.23
CA GLU A 94 -6.41 -28.31 -17.73
C GLU A 94 -7.79 -28.28 -17.04
N SER A 95 -8.16 -27.17 -16.40
CA SER A 95 -9.46 -27.03 -15.75
C SER A 95 -10.61 -26.72 -16.71
N ASP A 96 -10.34 -26.15 -17.89
CA ASP A 96 -11.36 -25.85 -18.91
C ASP A 96 -11.70 -27.07 -19.79
N GLU A 97 -10.86 -28.13 -19.76
CA GLU A 97 -11.07 -29.37 -20.53
C GLU A 97 -11.98 -30.40 -19.84
N VAL A 98 -12.54 -30.07 -18.67
CA VAL A 98 -13.50 -30.89 -17.89
C VAL A 98 -14.85 -30.19 -17.80
#